data_AF-A0A8T5VFN6-F1
#
_entry.id   AF-A0A8T5VFN6-F1
#
_cell.length_a   1.000
_cell.length_b   1.000
_cell.length_c   1.000
_cell.angle_alpha   90.00
_cell.angle_beta   90.00
_cell.angle_gamma   90.00
#
_symmetry.space_group_name_H-M   'P 1'
#
loop_
_entity.id
_entity.type
_entity.pdbx_description
1 polymer ?
#
loop_
_entity_poly.entity_id
_entity_poly.type
_entity_poly.pdbx_seq_one_letter_code
_entity_poly.pdbx_strand_id
1 'polypeptide(L)'
;MKKDPVVNAVINQSNSPGAVAQVGAGTFSQSAFVQQQHQLIEAIDQAINSPEFAALNPDQQQGFRDIADVLKAEASTAKPDTGKLQRWGKTLVTFAADIGMKAASSTIAQVLTKIFT
;
A
#
# COMPACT_ATOMS: atom_id res chain seq x y z
N MET A 1 -19.71 -28.13 -18.62
CA MET A 1 -19.47 -27.01 -17.69
C MET A 1 -18.04 -27.12 -17.18
N LYS A 2 -17.14 -26.25 -17.64
CA LYS A 2 -15.77 -26.18 -17.14
C LYS A 2 -15.84 -25.49 -15.78
N LYS A 3 -15.44 -26.19 -14.72
CA LYS A 3 -15.31 -25.62 -13.38
C LYS A 3 -14.12 -24.66 -13.41
N ASP A 4 -14.39 -23.38 -13.26
CA ASP A 4 -13.35 -22.39 -12.98
C ASP A 4 -12.60 -22.83 -11.71
N PRO A 5 -11.27 -22.89 -11.70
CA PRO A 5 -10.54 -23.08 -10.47
C PRO A 5 -10.76 -21.82 -9.64
N VAL A 6 -11.59 -21.93 -8.61
CA VAL A 6 -11.60 -20.99 -7.50
C VAL A 6 -10.18 -21.02 -6.95
N VAL A 7 -9.38 -20.02 -7.32
CA VAL A 7 -8.08 -19.78 -6.72
C VAL A 7 -8.38 -19.38 -5.28
N ASN A 8 -8.61 -20.38 -4.43
CA ASN A 8 -8.33 -20.29 -3.02
C ASN A 8 -6.84 -20.00 -2.96
N ALA A 9 -6.48 -18.72 -2.94
CA ALA A 9 -5.22 -18.28 -2.40
C ALA A 9 -5.23 -18.75 -0.95
N VAL A 10 -4.80 -19.99 -0.74
CA VAL A 10 -4.43 -20.48 0.58
C VAL A 10 -3.23 -19.61 0.94
N ILE A 11 -3.50 -18.49 1.60
CA ILE A 11 -2.49 -17.66 2.22
C ILE A 11 -1.95 -18.53 3.34
N ASN A 12 -0.98 -19.37 3.02
CA ASN A 12 -0.25 -20.17 3.98
C ASN A 12 0.65 -19.18 4.74
N GLN A 13 0.04 -18.43 5.67
CA GLN A 13 0.70 -17.47 6.54
C GLN A 13 1.58 -18.25 7.52
N SER A 14 2.77 -18.63 7.08
CA SER A 14 3.83 -18.97 8.01
C SER A 14 4.32 -17.63 8.57
N ASN A 15 4.12 -17.37 9.87
CA ASN A 15 4.61 -16.15 10.53
C ASN A 15 6.12 -16.22 10.81
N SER A 16 6.89 -16.78 9.87
CA SER A 16 8.33 -16.90 9.96
C SER A 16 9.01 -15.66 9.38
N PRO A 17 10.10 -15.14 9.97
CA PRO A 17 10.86 -13.97 9.47
C PRO A 17 11.42 -14.07 8.03
N GLY A 18 11.11 -15.12 7.26
CA GLY A 18 11.43 -15.26 5.84
C GLY A 18 10.24 -15.68 4.97
N ALA A 19 9.01 -15.64 5.49
CA ALA A 19 7.85 -16.06 4.73
C ALA A 19 7.51 -15.05 3.63
N VAL A 20 7.32 -15.59 2.44
CA VAL A 20 6.79 -14.89 1.28
C VAL A 20 5.40 -15.41 0.97
N ALA A 21 4.46 -14.53 0.70
CA ALA A 21 3.09 -14.87 0.32
C ALA A 21 2.84 -14.43 -1.13
N GLN A 22 2.21 -15.28 -1.94
CA GLN A 22 1.77 -14.87 -3.28
C GLN A 22 0.48 -14.03 -3.14
N VAL A 23 0.50 -12.80 -3.65
CA VAL A 23 -0.60 -11.84 -3.53
C VAL A 23 -0.87 -11.22 -4.90
N GLY A 24 -2.00 -11.60 -5.50
CA GLY A 24 -2.35 -11.18 -6.86
C GLY A 24 -1.28 -11.61 -7.87
N ALA A 25 -0.69 -10.63 -8.57
CA ALA A 25 0.36 -10.84 -9.57
C ALA A 25 1.80 -10.71 -9.02
N GLY A 26 1.97 -10.52 -7.70
CA GLY A 26 3.28 -10.34 -7.07
C GLY A 26 3.45 -11.15 -5.79
N THR A 27 4.61 -10.97 -5.16
CA THR A 27 5.01 -11.65 -3.93
C THR A 27 5.13 -10.62 -2.81
N PHE A 28 4.44 -10.87 -1.70
CA PHE A 28 4.58 -10.11 -0.47
C PHE A 28 5.67 -10.72 0.40
N SER A 29 6.61 -9.90 0.87
CA SER A 29 7.65 -10.31 1.81
C SER A 29 7.35 -9.76 3.21
N GLN A 30 7.13 -10.67 4.18
CA GLN A 30 6.85 -10.26 5.57
C GLN A 30 8.04 -9.53 6.20
N SER A 31 9.27 -9.94 5.91
CA SER A 31 10.47 -9.29 6.41
C SER A 31 10.68 -7.91 5.80
N ALA A 32 10.44 -7.77 4.49
CA ALA A 32 10.47 -6.47 3.83
C ALA A 32 9.39 -5.55 4.39
N PHE A 33 8.17 -6.06 4.59
CA PHE A 33 7.10 -5.30 5.19
C PHE A 33 7.47 -4.75 6.57
N VAL A 34 7.96 -5.60 7.49
CA VAL A 34 8.36 -5.14 8.84
C VAL A 34 9.45 -4.07 8.79
N GLN A 35 10.42 -4.19 7.87
CA GLN A 35 11.48 -3.20 7.70
C GLN A 35 10.98 -1.89 7.07
N GLN A 36 9.99 -1.97 6.19
CA GLN A 36 9.53 -0.84 5.37
C GLN A 36 8.24 -0.21 5.90
N GLN A 37 7.52 -0.81 6.86
CA GLN A 37 6.22 -0.31 7.33
C GLN A 37 6.33 1.13 7.84
N HIS A 38 7.40 1.43 8.58
CA HIS A 38 7.63 2.76 9.12
C HIS A 38 7.90 3.76 8.01
N GLN A 39 8.68 3.37 6.99
CA GLN A 39 8.96 4.18 5.81
C GLN A 39 7.70 4.44 4.98
N LEU A 40 6.77 3.47 4.92
CA LEU A 40 5.50 3.64 4.23
C LEU A 40 4.63 4.67 4.94
N ILE A 41 4.49 4.54 6.27
CA ILE A 41 3.73 5.49 7.10
C ILE A 41 4.35 6.89 7.00
N GLU A 42 5.67 6.99 7.12
CA GLU A 42 6.41 8.26 7.03
C GLU A 42 6.24 8.91 5.65
N ALA A 43 6.34 8.14 4.56
CA ALA A 43 6.13 8.66 3.20
C ALA A 43 4.72 9.22 3.01
N ILE A 44 3.71 8.58 3.60
CA ILE A 44 2.33 9.07 3.58
C ILE A 44 2.20 10.36 4.41
N ASP A 45 2.82 10.42 5.59
CA ASP A 45 2.81 11.63 6.42
C ASP A 45 3.53 12.79 5.76
N GLN A 46 4.67 12.56 5.10
CA GLN A 46 5.35 13.56 4.30
C GLN A 46 4.49 14.03 3.13
N ALA A 47 3.75 13.13 2.48
CA ALA A 47 2.83 13.49 1.41
C ALA A 47 1.71 14.41 1.91
N ILE A 48 1.09 14.11 3.05
CA ILE A 48 0.02 14.93 3.66
C ILE A 48 0.53 16.32 4.07
N ASN A 49 1.80 16.42 4.49
CA ASN A 49 2.43 17.68 4.87
C ASN A 49 3.14 18.39 3.71
N SER A 50 3.03 17.85 2.49
CA SER A 50 3.74 18.39 1.34
C SER A 50 3.08 19.66 0.77
N PRO A 51 3.86 20.54 0.13
CA PRO A 51 3.30 21.65 -0.64
C PRO A 51 2.36 21.17 -1.76
N GLU A 52 2.63 19.99 -2.35
CA GLU A 52 1.76 19.40 -3.38
C GLU A 52 0.36 19.14 -2.82
N PHE A 53 0.26 18.57 -1.61
CA PHE A 53 -1.01 18.33 -0.93
C PHE A 53 -1.72 19.63 -0.55
N ALA A 54 -0.97 20.61 -0.02
CA ALA A 54 -1.53 21.91 0.36
C ALA A 54 -2.12 22.69 -0.83
N ALA A 55 -1.62 22.45 -2.05
CA ALA A 55 -2.09 23.07 -3.28
C ALA A 55 -3.38 22.42 -3.86
N LEU A 56 -3.81 21.27 -3.34
CA LEU A 56 -5.01 20.58 -3.79
C LEU A 56 -6.30 21.28 -3.34
N ASN A 57 -7.39 21.02 -4.04
CA ASN A 57 -8.71 21.45 -3.57
C ASN A 57 -9.18 20.58 -2.37
N PRO A 58 -10.16 21.06 -1.57
CA PRO A 58 -10.59 20.36 -0.36
C PRO A 58 -11.09 18.93 -0.61
N ASP A 59 -11.80 18.69 -1.71
CA ASP A 59 -12.32 17.36 -2.05
C ASP A 59 -11.18 16.37 -2.37
N GLN A 60 -10.15 16.82 -3.08
CA GLN A 60 -8.95 16.05 -3.38
C GLN A 60 -8.12 15.78 -2.11
N GLN A 61 -7.99 16.78 -1.24
CA GLN A 61 -7.32 16.62 0.05
C GLN A 61 -8.03 15.57 0.91
N GLN A 62 -9.36 15.62 0.99
CA GLN A 62 -10.15 14.65 1.73
C GLN A 62 -10.02 13.26 1.12
N GLY A 63 -10.19 13.12 -0.20
CA GLY A 63 -10.07 11.83 -0.88
C GLY A 63 -8.69 11.19 -0.69
N PHE A 64 -7.61 11.99 -0.74
CA PHE A 64 -6.27 11.48 -0.47
C PHE A 64 -6.13 11.03 0.99
N ARG A 65 -6.64 11.82 1.95
CA ARG A 65 -6.62 11.49 3.38
C ARG A 65 -7.38 10.20 3.69
N ASP A 66 -8.57 10.03 3.14
CA ASP A 66 -9.39 8.84 3.37
C ASP A 66 -8.65 7.56 2.94
N ILE A 67 -8.02 7.60 1.77
CA ILE A 67 -7.23 6.47 1.26
C ILE A 67 -5.97 6.26 2.11
N ALA A 68 -5.27 7.35 2.45
CA ALA A 68 -4.07 7.33 3.26
C ALA A 68 -4.34 6.74 4.66
N ASP A 69 -5.44 7.11 5.30
CA ASP A 69 -5.81 6.63 6.63
C ASP A 69 -6.13 5.13 6.62
N VAL A 70 -6.84 4.64 5.60
CA VAL A 70 -7.09 3.20 5.42
C VAL A 70 -5.78 2.44 5.25
N LEU A 71 -4.85 2.97 4.45
CA LEU A 71 -3.55 2.33 4.21
C LEU A 71 -2.67 2.36 5.46
N LYS A 72 -2.61 3.47 6.19
CA LYS A 72 -1.86 3.61 7.45
C LYS A 72 -2.40 2.69 8.54
N ALA A 73 -3.73 2.59 8.66
CA ALA A 73 -4.37 1.68 9.61
C ALA A 73 -4.00 0.22 9.30
N GLU A 74 -4.05 -0.16 8.02
CA GLU A 74 -3.65 -1.51 7.59
C GLU A 74 -2.16 -1.76 7.86
N ALA A 75 -1.29 -0.81 7.49
CA ALA A 75 0.16 -0.91 7.68
C ALA A 75 0.59 -0.92 9.16
N SER A 76 -0.23 -0.38 10.07
CA SER A 76 0.04 -0.38 11.50
C SER A 76 -0.44 -1.66 12.20
N THR A 77 -1.14 -2.54 11.49
CA THR A 77 -1.68 -3.77 12.06
C THR A 77 -0.58 -4.82 12.18
N ALA A 78 -0.52 -5.55 13.31
CA ALA A 78 0.49 -6.58 13.54
C ALA A 78 0.45 -7.74 12.51
N LYS A 79 -0.71 -7.93 11.88
CA LYS A 79 -0.96 -8.89 10.80
C LYS A 79 -1.72 -8.17 9.68
N PRO A 80 -1.04 -7.43 8.80
CA PRO A 80 -1.70 -6.73 7.72
C PRO A 80 -2.35 -7.73 6.75
N ASP A 81 -3.53 -7.40 6.25
CA ASP A 81 -4.09 -8.01 5.05
C ASP A 81 -3.29 -7.51 3.85
N THR A 82 -2.41 -8.39 3.37
CA THR A 82 -1.51 -8.12 2.25
C THR A 82 -2.24 -7.71 0.96
N GLY A 83 -3.42 -8.27 0.69
CA GLY A 83 -4.22 -7.94 -0.49
C GLY A 83 -4.86 -6.57 -0.36
N LYS A 84 -5.35 -6.24 0.83
CA LYS A 84 -5.85 -4.90 1.16
C LYS A 84 -4.74 -3.86 1.10
N LEU A 85 -3.56 -4.15 1.64
CA LEU A 85 -2.41 -3.26 1.61
C LEU A 85 -1.91 -2.99 0.20
N GLN A 86 -1.85 -4.02 -0.66
CA GLN A 86 -1.50 -3.87 -2.07
C GLN A 86 -2.54 -3.02 -2.82
N ARG A 87 -3.83 -3.33 -2.63
CA ARG A 87 -4.93 -2.64 -3.30
C ARG A 87 -4.95 -1.16 -2.94
N TRP A 88 -4.98 -0.84 -1.65
CA TRP A 88 -5.04 0.56 -1.20
C TRP A 88 -3.73 1.31 -1.44
N GLY A 89 -2.58 0.63 -1.37
CA GLY A 89 -1.29 1.19 -1.79
C GLY A 89 -1.30 1.63 -3.25
N LYS A 90 -1.77 0.75 -4.16
CA LYS A 90 -1.92 1.10 -5.58
C LYS A 90 -2.93 2.22 -5.78
N THR A 91 -4.09 2.15 -5.12
CA THR A 91 -5.13 3.20 -5.20
C THR A 91 -4.58 4.56 -4.77
N LEU A 92 -3.82 4.63 -3.66
CA LEU A 92 -3.21 5.86 -3.18
C LEU A 92 -2.22 6.43 -4.19
N VAL A 93 -1.31 5.59 -4.71
CA VAL A 93 -0.32 6.02 -5.71
C VAL A 93 -0.99 6.55 -6.97
N THR A 94 -1.98 5.83 -7.49
CA THR A 94 -2.72 6.26 -8.68
C THR A 94 -3.49 7.56 -8.43
N PHE A 95 -4.24 7.64 -7.34
CA PHE A 95 -4.99 8.85 -6.98
C PHE A 95 -4.06 10.07 -6.80
N ALA A 96 -2.95 9.88 -6.10
CA ALA A 96 -1.93 10.91 -5.90
C ALA A 96 -1.33 11.41 -7.22
N ALA A 97 -1.04 10.50 -8.16
CA ALA A 97 -0.55 10.86 -9.48
C ALA A 97 -1.60 11.64 -10.29
N ASP A 98 -2.86 11.21 -10.23
CA ASP A 98 -3.98 11.80 -10.98
C ASP A 98 -4.31 13.22 -10.50
N ILE A 99 -4.19 13.50 -9.19
CA ILE A 99 -4.43 14.83 -8.61
C ILE A 99 -3.19 15.73 -8.62
N GLY A 100 -2.07 15.28 -9.19
CA GLY A 100 -0.87 16.10 -9.40
C GLY A 100 0.19 16.03 -8.30
N MET A 101 0.05 15.15 -7.30
CA MET A 101 1.08 14.86 -6.28
C MET A 101 2.13 13.89 -6.82
N LYS A 102 2.94 14.33 -7.78
CA LYS A 102 3.87 13.45 -8.52
C LYS A 102 5.05 13.01 -7.66
N ALA A 103 5.61 13.90 -6.84
CA ALA A 103 6.73 13.54 -5.98
C ALA A 103 6.26 12.56 -4.88
N ALA A 104 5.15 12.88 -4.21
CA ALA A 104 4.57 12.00 -3.20
C ALA A 104 4.18 10.62 -3.77
N SER A 105 3.52 10.56 -4.93
CA SER A 105 3.12 9.29 -5.56
C SER A 105 4.32 8.42 -5.90
N SER A 106 5.40 9.01 -6.43
CA SER A 106 6.65 8.30 -6.71
C SER A 106 7.30 7.75 -5.43
N THR A 107 7.41 8.56 -4.37
CA THR A 107 8.02 8.13 -3.10
C THR A 107 7.25 6.98 -2.48
N ILE A 108 5.92 7.06 -2.42
CA ILE A 108 5.06 5.99 -1.88
C ILE A 108 5.19 4.72 -2.73
N ALA A 109 5.19 4.84 -4.07
CA ALA A 109 5.37 3.70 -4.96
C ALA A 109 6.71 2.98 -4.78
N GLN A 110 7.80 3.74 -4.55
CA GLN A 110 9.12 3.17 -4.29
C GLN A 110 9.18 2.37 -2.98
N VAL A 111 8.45 2.79 -1.94
CA VAL A 111 8.36 1.99 -0.71
C VAL A 111 7.52 0.74 -0.94
N LEU A 112 6.37 0.86 -1.61
CA LEU A 112 5.48 -0.28 -1.91
C LEU A 112 6.16 -1.36 -2.76
N THR A 113 6.97 -0.99 -3.75
CA THR A 113 7.72 -1.94 -4.59
C THR A 113 8.79 -2.73 -3.84
N LYS A 114 9.27 -2.22 -2.70
CA LYS A 114 10.15 -3.00 -1.80
C LYS A 114 9.38 -4.04 -0.99
N ILE A 115 8.10 -3.78 -0.72
CA ILE A 115 7.20 -4.66 0.03
C ILE A 115 6.63 -5.76 -0.89
N PHE A 116 6.26 -5.39 -2.11
CA PHE A 116 5.69 -6.26 -3.13
C PHE A 116 6.68 -6.43 -4.29
N THR A 117 7.27 -7.61 -4.39
CA THR A 117 8.27 -7.99 -5.41
C THR A 117 7.74 -8.96 -6.45
#